data_AF-A0A936DAR7-F1
#
_entry.id   AF-A0A936DAR7-F1
#
_cell.length_a   1.000
_cell.length_b   1.000
_cell.length_c   1.000
_cell.angle_alpha   90.00
_cell.angle_beta   90.00
_cell.angle_gamma   90.00
#
_symmetry.space_group_name_H-M   'P 1'
#
loop_
_entity.id
_entity.type
_entity.pdbx_description
1 polymer ?
#
loop_
_entity_poly.entity_id
_entity_poly.type
_entity_poly.pdbx_seq_one_letter_code
_entity_poly.pdbx_strand_id
1 'polypeptide(L)'
;MPQSPEQEWTLVACGLVAHADGILDVGEWDQVLWMLDERLAADEAAGWLELLRQRQALQARLAELPLPPPLFTESILERAWRMALADGRGSDEERAVHDEIASRLGADPAEVKQLRQRWREQAARRADAVIAFAAMLANADGVADSGERAEFDDLVARMPVDAARREQLAQMIDAAPSIDDVVGRLAALAPEERGIALVSLVPIVRASFTGDRERHLFLELAERVAIPRADAERMLER
;
A
#
# COMPACT_ATOMS: atom_id res chain seq x y z
N MET A 1 -17.40 4.41 -16.14
CA MET A 1 -17.51 3.25 -17.08
C MET A 1 -18.08 2.10 -16.25
N PRO A 2 -18.89 1.16 -16.78
CA PRO A 2 -19.37 0.06 -15.94
C PRO A 2 -18.16 -0.68 -15.36
N GLN A 3 -18.12 -0.78 -14.04
CA GLN A 3 -16.99 -1.36 -13.33
C GLN A 3 -16.83 -2.82 -13.72
N SER A 4 -15.58 -3.26 -13.86
CA SER A 4 -15.29 -4.65 -14.10
C SER A 4 -15.63 -5.48 -12.85
N PRO A 5 -16.04 -6.75 -13.00
CA PRO A 5 -16.30 -7.63 -11.86
C PRO A 5 -15.13 -7.73 -10.87
N GLU A 6 -13.87 -7.64 -11.34
CA GLU A 6 -12.69 -7.62 -10.47
C GLU A 6 -12.69 -6.41 -9.53
N GLN A 7 -12.99 -5.21 -10.05
CA GLN A 7 -12.97 -3.98 -9.27
C GLN A 7 -14.02 -4.01 -8.18
N GLU A 8 -15.23 -4.44 -8.53
CA GLU A 8 -16.34 -4.49 -7.60
C GLU A 8 -16.09 -5.49 -6.48
N TRP A 9 -15.54 -6.67 -6.81
CA TRP A 9 -15.10 -7.63 -5.81
C TRP A 9 -14.00 -7.09 -4.92
N THR A 10 -13.02 -6.40 -5.50
CA THR A 10 -11.90 -5.82 -4.75
C THR A 10 -12.40 -4.77 -3.75
N LEU A 11 -13.27 -3.86 -4.18
CA LEU A 11 -13.87 -2.83 -3.33
C LEU A 11 -14.64 -3.42 -2.16
N VAL A 12 -15.50 -4.40 -2.44
CA VAL A 12 -16.29 -5.08 -1.39
C VAL A 12 -15.39 -5.86 -0.44
N ALA A 13 -14.40 -6.59 -0.96
CA ALA A 13 -13.47 -7.37 -0.15
C ALA A 13 -12.61 -6.48 0.76
N CYS A 14 -12.00 -5.42 0.22
CA CYS A 14 -11.24 -4.45 1.01
C CYS A 14 -12.11 -3.76 2.06
N GLY A 15 -13.33 -3.35 1.70
CA GLY A 15 -14.26 -2.72 2.63
C GLY A 15 -14.64 -3.62 3.80
N LEU A 16 -14.99 -4.89 3.53
CA LEU A 16 -15.34 -5.83 4.59
C LEU A 16 -14.18 -6.09 5.56
N VAL A 17 -12.96 -6.17 5.04
CA VAL A 17 -11.75 -6.32 5.86
C VAL A 17 -11.51 -5.07 6.71
N ALA A 18 -11.62 -3.86 6.15
CA ALA A 18 -11.49 -2.62 6.91
C ALA A 18 -12.52 -2.50 8.05
N HIS A 19 -13.71 -3.08 7.87
CA HIS A 19 -14.74 -3.12 8.92
C HIS A 19 -14.50 -4.19 10.00
N ALA A 20 -13.49 -5.06 9.85
CA ALA A 20 -13.44 -6.30 10.61
C ALA A 20 -13.21 -6.10 12.11
N ASP A 21 -12.33 -5.16 12.49
CA ASP A 21 -12.02 -4.83 13.88
C ASP A 21 -12.92 -3.72 14.47
N GLY A 22 -13.78 -3.12 13.64
CA GLY A 22 -14.74 -2.09 14.03
C GLY A 22 -14.13 -0.71 14.28
N ILE A 23 -12.86 -0.51 13.94
CA ILE A 23 -12.17 0.79 13.98
C ILE A 23 -12.06 1.27 12.54
N LEU A 24 -12.67 2.42 12.25
CA LEU A 24 -12.55 3.06 10.93
C LEU A 24 -11.86 4.39 11.12
N ASP A 25 -10.62 4.51 10.65
CA ASP A 25 -9.90 5.78 10.73
C ASP A 25 -10.23 6.68 9.53
N VAL A 26 -10.15 7.99 9.76
CA VAL A 26 -10.41 9.01 8.73
C VAL A 26 -9.25 9.00 7.74
N GLY A 27 -9.37 8.20 6.68
CA GLY A 27 -8.37 8.12 5.59
C GLY A 27 -8.22 6.74 4.97
N GLU A 28 -8.70 5.68 5.64
CA GLU A 28 -8.63 4.30 5.13
C GLU A 28 -9.35 4.14 3.78
N TRP A 29 -10.43 4.89 3.59
CA TRP A 29 -11.20 4.86 2.35
C TRP A 29 -10.46 5.48 1.15
N ASP A 30 -9.66 6.52 1.38
CA ASP A 30 -8.81 7.09 0.34
C ASP A 30 -7.71 6.10 -0.06
N GLN A 31 -7.22 5.29 0.90
CA GLN A 31 -6.26 4.23 0.64
C GLN A 31 -6.86 3.05 -0.14
N VAL A 32 -8.11 2.64 0.17
CA VAL A 32 -8.87 1.64 -0.62
C VAL A 32 -9.02 2.11 -2.07
N LEU A 33 -9.42 3.36 -2.28
CA LEU A 33 -9.60 3.93 -3.61
C LEU A 33 -8.28 4.11 -4.36
N TRP A 34 -7.20 4.46 -3.65
CA TRP A 34 -5.85 4.58 -4.21
C TRP A 34 -5.28 3.22 -4.66
N MET A 35 -5.52 2.15 -3.89
CA MET A 35 -5.06 0.79 -4.21
C MET A 35 -5.67 0.20 -5.49
N LEU A 36 -6.79 0.76 -5.95
CA LEU A 36 -7.45 0.32 -7.18
C LEU A 36 -6.84 0.94 -8.44
N ASP A 37 -5.91 1.90 -8.32
CA ASP A 37 -5.24 2.63 -9.43
C ASP A 37 -6.19 3.00 -10.60
N GLU A 38 -7.44 3.33 -10.26
CA GLU A 38 -8.47 3.53 -11.25
C GLU A 38 -9.17 4.87 -11.07
N ARG A 39 -9.26 5.58 -12.20
CA ARG A 39 -10.01 6.83 -12.32
C ARG A 39 -11.49 6.51 -12.31
N LEU A 40 -12.05 6.24 -11.13
CA LEU A 40 -13.48 6.32 -10.93
C LEU A 40 -13.93 7.74 -11.22
N ALA A 41 -15.08 7.89 -11.88
CA ALA A 41 -15.70 9.20 -11.98
C ALA A 41 -16.08 9.68 -10.56
N ALA A 42 -16.12 11.00 -10.34
CA ALA A 42 -16.31 11.56 -8.99
C ALA A 42 -17.63 11.13 -8.32
N ASP A 43 -18.67 10.91 -9.12
CA ASP A 43 -19.96 10.36 -8.73
C ASP A 43 -19.88 8.86 -8.37
N GLU A 44 -19.15 8.07 -9.16
CA GLU A 44 -18.88 6.65 -8.87
C GLU A 44 -18.09 6.50 -7.54
N ALA A 45 -17.08 7.36 -7.33
CA ALA A 45 -16.29 7.38 -6.10
C ALA A 45 -17.15 7.76 -4.88
N ALA A 46 -18.01 8.77 -4.99
CA ALA A 46 -18.92 9.17 -3.90
C ALA A 46 -19.89 8.06 -3.51
N GLY A 47 -20.44 7.33 -4.50
CA GLY A 47 -21.31 6.17 -4.25
C GLY A 47 -20.59 5.05 -3.50
N TRP A 48 -19.35 4.76 -3.89
CA TRP A 48 -18.52 3.76 -3.19
C TRP A 48 -18.16 4.17 -1.78
N LEU A 49 -17.77 5.44 -1.56
CA LEU A 49 -17.50 5.94 -0.20
C LEU A 49 -18.71 5.77 0.73
N GLU A 50 -19.91 5.99 0.23
CA GLU A 50 -21.13 5.80 1.03
C GLU A 50 -21.38 4.32 1.33
N LEU A 51 -21.20 3.43 0.35
CA LEU A 51 -21.34 1.98 0.56
C LEU A 51 -20.27 1.44 1.51
N LEU A 52 -19.02 1.87 1.33
CA LEU A 52 -17.87 1.45 2.12
C LEU A 52 -18.03 1.81 3.59
N ARG A 53 -18.76 2.87 3.95
CA ARG A 53 -19.07 3.20 5.36
C ARG A 53 -20.05 2.23 6.03
N GLN A 54 -20.74 1.39 5.26
CA GLN A 54 -21.86 0.59 5.74
C GLN A 54 -21.57 -0.92 5.63
N ARG A 55 -21.04 -1.53 6.70
CA ARG A 55 -20.71 -2.97 6.73
C ARG A 55 -21.86 -3.87 6.25
N GLN A 56 -23.08 -3.62 6.70
CA GLN A 56 -24.25 -4.42 6.30
C GLN A 56 -24.55 -4.29 4.80
N ALA A 57 -24.38 -3.11 4.24
CA ALA A 57 -24.60 -2.88 2.82
C ALA A 57 -23.51 -3.57 1.98
N LEU A 58 -22.25 -3.60 2.45
CA LEU A 58 -21.18 -4.38 1.82
C LEU A 58 -21.46 -5.89 1.86
N GLN A 59 -21.97 -6.41 2.98
CA GLN A 59 -22.36 -7.83 3.08
C GLN A 59 -23.51 -8.18 2.14
N ALA A 60 -24.53 -7.31 2.04
CA ALA A 60 -25.61 -7.46 1.08
C ALA A 60 -25.08 -7.43 -0.36
N ARG A 61 -24.15 -6.51 -0.66
CA ARG A 61 -23.53 -6.43 -1.98
C ARG A 61 -22.74 -7.70 -2.30
N LEU A 62 -21.89 -8.17 -1.38
CA LEU A 62 -21.15 -9.42 -1.51
C LEU A 62 -22.08 -10.60 -1.85
N ALA A 63 -23.26 -10.66 -1.21
CA ALA A 63 -24.24 -11.71 -1.42
C ALA A 63 -24.75 -11.76 -2.87
N GLU A 64 -24.87 -10.61 -3.53
CA GLU A 64 -25.38 -10.45 -4.89
C GLU A 64 -24.30 -10.54 -5.98
N LEU A 65 -23.02 -10.44 -5.60
CA LEU A 65 -21.94 -10.42 -6.58
C LEU A 65 -21.79 -11.77 -7.29
N PRO A 66 -21.79 -11.79 -8.64
CA PRO A 66 -21.44 -12.99 -9.39
C PRO A 66 -19.97 -13.31 -9.14
N LEU A 67 -19.62 -14.60 -9.10
CA LEU A 67 -18.23 -15.01 -8.91
C LEU A 67 -17.33 -14.40 -10.00
N PRO A 68 -16.18 -13.83 -9.64
CA PRO A 68 -15.25 -13.31 -10.62
C PRO A 68 -14.56 -14.48 -11.35
N PRO A 69 -14.02 -14.26 -12.56
CA PRO A 69 -13.14 -15.24 -13.18
C PRO A 69 -12.00 -15.68 -12.23
N PRO A 70 -11.66 -16.98 -12.14
CA PRO A 70 -10.69 -17.50 -11.16
C PRO A 70 -9.31 -16.85 -11.21
N LEU A 71 -8.94 -16.27 -12.36
CA LEU A 71 -7.67 -15.57 -12.54
C LEU A 71 -7.54 -14.29 -11.68
N PHE A 72 -8.65 -13.77 -11.16
CA PHE A 72 -8.68 -12.59 -10.27
C PHE A 72 -8.69 -12.96 -8.78
N THR A 73 -8.84 -14.23 -8.43
CA THR A 73 -8.99 -14.64 -7.03
C THR A 73 -7.79 -14.21 -6.18
N GLU A 74 -6.57 -14.48 -6.65
CA GLU A 74 -5.35 -14.09 -5.92
C GLU A 74 -5.21 -12.56 -5.80
N SER A 75 -5.50 -11.81 -6.88
CA SER A 75 -5.38 -10.35 -6.88
C SER A 75 -6.40 -9.67 -5.95
N ILE A 76 -7.63 -10.18 -5.90
CA ILE A 76 -8.67 -9.71 -4.97
C ILE A 76 -8.25 -9.98 -3.52
N LEU A 77 -7.82 -11.20 -3.23
CA LEU A 77 -7.39 -11.59 -1.88
C LEU A 77 -6.15 -10.82 -1.43
N GLU A 78 -5.19 -10.60 -2.31
CA GLU A 78 -4.00 -9.81 -2.00
C GLU A 78 -4.36 -8.38 -1.60
N ARG A 79 -5.22 -7.72 -2.37
CA ARG A 79 -5.66 -6.35 -2.08
C ARG A 79 -6.47 -6.29 -0.79
N ALA A 80 -7.36 -7.26 -0.55
CA ALA A 80 -8.08 -7.37 0.72
C ALA A 80 -7.11 -7.53 1.90
N TRP A 81 -6.09 -8.38 1.79
CA TRP A 81 -5.10 -8.59 2.84
C TRP A 81 -4.18 -7.38 3.07
N ARG A 82 -3.84 -6.62 2.02
CA ARG A 82 -3.10 -5.35 2.18
C ARG A 82 -3.87 -4.36 3.05
N MET A 83 -5.20 -4.34 2.96
CA MET A 83 -6.05 -3.54 3.85
C MET A 83 -5.92 -4.01 5.30
N ALA A 84 -5.97 -5.33 5.54
CA ALA A 84 -5.78 -5.90 6.88
C ALA A 84 -4.40 -5.61 7.50
N LEU A 85 -3.40 -5.28 6.66
CA LEU A 85 -2.05 -4.96 7.12
C LEU A 85 -1.83 -3.46 7.30
N ALA A 86 -2.83 -2.60 7.08
CA ALA A 86 -2.66 -1.14 7.19
C ALA A 86 -2.08 -0.73 8.55
N ASP A 87 -2.54 -1.35 9.64
CA ASP A 87 -2.02 -1.13 11.00
C ASP A 87 -0.76 -1.96 11.35
N GLY A 88 -0.40 -2.91 10.47
CA GLY A 88 0.73 -3.81 10.57
C GLY A 88 0.47 -5.16 11.25
N ARG A 89 -0.77 -5.47 11.66
CA ARG A 89 -1.09 -6.66 12.46
C ARG A 89 -1.82 -7.74 11.69
N GLY A 90 -2.91 -7.41 10.98
CA GLY A 90 -3.83 -8.42 10.44
C GLY A 90 -4.41 -9.30 11.56
N SER A 91 -5.29 -8.69 12.34
CA SER A 91 -6.04 -9.24 13.47
C SER A 91 -6.74 -10.57 13.14
N ASP A 92 -7.18 -11.28 14.17
CA ASP A 92 -7.90 -12.54 13.97
C ASP A 92 -9.29 -12.28 13.34
N GLU A 93 -9.89 -11.12 13.63
CA GLU A 93 -11.12 -10.63 13.01
C GLU A 93 -10.95 -10.36 11.51
N GLU A 94 -9.92 -9.61 11.11
CA GLU A 94 -9.60 -9.35 9.69
C GLU A 94 -9.28 -10.65 8.95
N ARG A 95 -8.56 -11.56 9.61
CA ARG A 95 -8.25 -12.88 9.05
C ARG A 95 -9.52 -13.71 8.84
N ALA A 96 -10.46 -13.69 9.79
CA ALA A 96 -11.71 -14.41 9.66
C ALA A 96 -12.55 -13.89 8.47
N VAL A 97 -12.64 -12.57 8.30
CA VAL A 97 -13.31 -11.96 7.13
C VAL A 97 -12.59 -12.31 5.83
N HIS A 98 -11.25 -12.26 5.83
CA HIS A 98 -10.47 -12.66 4.67
C HIS A 98 -10.66 -14.15 4.31
N ASP A 99 -10.74 -15.04 5.30
CA ASP A 99 -11.02 -16.46 5.09
C ASP A 99 -12.44 -16.70 4.56
N GLU A 100 -13.43 -15.91 4.98
CA GLU A 100 -14.79 -15.94 4.43
C GLU A 100 -14.80 -15.55 2.94
N ILE A 101 -14.10 -14.47 2.59
CA ILE A 101 -13.96 -14.00 1.20
C ILE A 101 -13.26 -15.09 0.36
N ALA A 102 -12.17 -15.66 0.86
CA ALA A 102 -11.42 -16.71 0.18
C ALA A 102 -12.26 -17.98 -0.04
N SER A 103 -13.03 -18.39 0.96
CA SER A 103 -13.96 -19.51 0.84
C SER A 103 -15.01 -19.27 -0.25
N ARG A 104 -15.55 -18.05 -0.32
CA ARG A 104 -16.54 -17.67 -1.35
C ARG A 104 -15.96 -17.66 -2.75
N LEU A 105 -14.69 -17.27 -2.90
CA LEU A 105 -13.94 -17.33 -4.16
C LEU A 105 -13.46 -18.75 -4.53
N GLY A 106 -13.68 -19.73 -3.65
CA GLY A 106 -13.28 -21.13 -3.87
C GLY A 106 -11.78 -21.39 -3.70
N ALA A 107 -11.06 -20.53 -2.98
CA ALA A 107 -9.63 -20.70 -2.71
C ALA A 107 -9.37 -21.73 -1.60
N ASP A 108 -8.24 -22.44 -1.68
CA ASP A 108 -7.81 -23.39 -0.65
C ASP A 108 -7.33 -22.65 0.61
N PRO A 109 -7.89 -22.90 1.80
CA PRO A 109 -7.45 -22.27 3.05
C PRO A 109 -5.96 -22.46 3.35
N ALA A 110 -5.37 -23.60 2.97
CA ALA A 110 -3.96 -23.86 3.21
C ALA A 110 -3.07 -22.97 2.33
N GLU A 111 -3.43 -22.81 1.06
CA GLU A 111 -2.77 -21.91 0.11
C GLU A 111 -2.92 -20.45 0.54
N VAL A 112 -4.13 -20.03 0.90
CA VAL A 112 -4.42 -18.66 1.35
C VAL A 112 -3.58 -18.27 2.57
N LYS A 113 -3.38 -19.21 3.51
CA LYS A 113 -2.49 -18.98 4.66
C LYS A 113 -1.04 -18.72 4.23
N GLN A 114 -0.53 -19.44 3.25
CA GLN A 114 0.83 -19.25 2.73
C GLN A 114 0.94 -17.92 1.97
N LEU A 115 -0.07 -17.58 1.16
CA LEU A 115 -0.15 -16.31 0.43
C LEU A 115 -0.12 -15.11 1.40
N ARG A 116 -0.88 -15.14 2.49
CA ARG A 116 -0.85 -14.10 3.52
C ARG A 116 0.53 -13.87 4.12
N GLN A 117 1.26 -14.95 4.41
CA GLN A 117 2.62 -14.84 4.94
C GLN A 117 3.54 -14.17 3.92
N ARG A 118 3.46 -14.58 2.65
CA ARG A 118 4.22 -14.00 1.54
C ARG A 118 3.90 -12.51 1.36
N TRP A 119 2.63 -12.12 1.37
CA TRP A 119 2.22 -10.72 1.22
C TRP A 119 2.66 -9.86 2.42
N ARG A 120 2.66 -10.42 3.64
CA ARG A 120 3.21 -9.74 4.82
C ARG A 120 4.71 -9.48 4.68
N GLU A 121 5.47 -10.48 4.23
CA GLU A 121 6.91 -10.33 3.98
C GLU A 121 7.19 -9.30 2.86
N GLN A 122 6.38 -9.29 1.81
CA GLN A 122 6.46 -8.28 0.75
C GLN A 122 6.17 -6.87 1.28
N ALA A 123 5.12 -6.70 2.09
CA ALA A 123 4.79 -5.43 2.72
C ALA A 123 5.94 -4.91 3.60
N ALA A 124 6.57 -5.79 4.38
CA ALA A 124 7.73 -5.45 5.20
C ALA A 124 8.93 -5.01 4.36
N ARG A 125 9.27 -5.76 3.30
CA ARG A 125 10.39 -5.39 2.39
C ARG A 125 10.12 -4.07 1.66
N ARG A 126 8.86 -3.81 1.30
CA ARG A 126 8.44 -2.55 0.67
C ARG A 126 8.57 -1.39 1.65
N ALA A 127 8.09 -1.54 2.89
CA ALA A 127 8.26 -0.55 3.94
C ALA A 127 9.75 -0.25 4.20
N ASP A 128 10.59 -1.29 4.23
CA ASP A 128 12.04 -1.12 4.36
C ASP A 128 12.65 -0.27 3.25
N ALA A 129 12.24 -0.47 2.00
CA ALA A 129 12.74 0.30 0.87
C ALA A 129 12.25 1.76 0.89
N VAL A 130 10.97 1.95 1.22
CA VAL A 130 10.32 3.27 1.33
C VAL A 130 10.99 4.10 2.43
N ILE A 131 11.11 3.54 3.64
CA ILE A 131 11.75 4.22 4.77
C ILE A 131 13.24 4.46 4.53
N ALA A 132 13.94 3.51 3.90
CA ALA A 132 15.35 3.70 3.53
C ALA A 132 15.55 4.94 2.64
N PHE A 133 14.71 5.10 1.62
CA PHE A 133 14.78 6.28 0.76
C PHE A 133 14.38 7.56 1.51
N ALA A 134 13.34 7.52 2.34
CA ALA A 134 12.91 8.66 3.14
C ALA A 134 14.01 9.14 4.09
N ALA A 135 14.69 8.22 4.78
CA ALA A 135 15.82 8.52 5.67
C ALA A 135 17.00 9.12 4.90
N MET A 136 17.27 8.62 3.69
CA MET A 136 18.31 9.17 2.80
C MET A 136 17.97 10.60 2.36
N LEU A 137 16.71 10.89 2.02
CA LEU A 137 16.27 12.24 1.64
C LEU A 137 16.34 13.20 2.82
N ALA A 138 15.83 12.81 3.99
CA ALA A 138 15.87 13.63 5.20
C ALA A 138 17.30 13.94 5.67
N ASN A 139 18.31 13.18 5.25
CA ASN A 139 19.72 13.45 5.57
C ASN A 139 20.53 13.94 4.36
N ALA A 140 19.86 14.36 3.27
CA ALA A 140 20.55 14.74 2.04
C ALA A 140 21.45 15.98 2.22
N ASP A 141 21.16 16.86 3.18
CA ASP A 141 21.96 18.02 3.56
C ASP A 141 22.92 17.76 4.74
N GLY A 142 22.91 16.52 5.28
CA GLY A 142 23.81 16.03 6.31
C GLY A 142 23.19 15.91 7.70
N VAL A 143 22.06 16.56 8.00
CA VAL A 143 21.34 16.41 9.28
C VAL A 143 19.84 16.68 9.10
N ALA A 144 19.01 15.66 9.36
CA ALA A 144 17.56 15.84 9.40
C ALA A 144 17.13 16.82 10.50
N ASP A 145 16.41 17.87 10.12
CA ASP A 145 15.86 18.86 11.04
C ASP A 145 14.61 18.33 11.79
N SER A 146 14.07 19.12 12.71
CA SER A 146 12.91 18.69 13.51
C SER A 146 11.63 18.50 12.69
N GLY A 147 11.47 19.23 11.59
CA GLY A 147 10.34 19.10 10.67
C GLY A 147 10.46 17.83 9.85
N GLU A 148 11.61 17.59 9.24
CA GLU A 148 11.89 16.38 8.46
C GLU A 148 11.79 15.11 9.32
N ARG A 149 12.25 15.17 10.58
CA ARG A 149 12.08 14.07 11.55
C ARG A 149 10.61 13.80 11.86
N ALA A 150 9.79 14.84 12.05
CA ALA A 150 8.36 14.67 12.28
C ALA A 150 7.66 14.04 11.06
N GLU A 151 7.97 14.51 9.85
CA GLU A 151 7.42 13.93 8.61
C GLU A 151 7.86 12.47 8.40
N PHE A 152 9.11 12.15 8.76
CA PHE A 152 9.62 10.79 8.74
C PHE A 152 8.92 9.88 9.75
N ASP A 153 8.72 10.35 10.98
CA ASP A 153 8.01 9.60 12.02
C ASP A 153 6.55 9.34 11.60
N ASP A 154 5.88 10.34 11.03
CA ASP A 154 4.52 10.21 10.47
C ASP A 154 4.47 9.21 9.31
N LEU A 155 5.52 9.11 8.49
CA LEU A 155 5.63 8.09 7.46
C LEU A 155 5.82 6.69 8.06
N VAL A 156 6.73 6.54 9.02
CA VAL A 156 7.00 5.26 9.71
C VAL A 156 5.74 4.76 10.43
N ALA A 157 4.98 5.66 11.05
CA ALA A 157 3.72 5.35 11.73
C ALA A 157 2.68 4.70 10.79
N ARG A 158 2.67 5.08 9.51
CA ARG A 158 1.75 4.58 8.48
C ARG A 158 2.25 3.32 7.76
N MET A 159 3.44 2.82 8.08
CA MET A 159 3.97 1.63 7.42
C MET A 159 3.22 0.36 7.88
N PRO A 160 2.84 -0.53 6.94
CA PRO A 160 2.09 -1.76 7.21
C PRO A 160 2.98 -2.86 7.79
N VAL A 161 3.61 -2.59 8.93
CA VAL A 161 4.55 -3.49 9.63
C VAL A 161 4.25 -3.52 11.12
N ASP A 162 4.64 -4.61 11.78
CA ASP A 162 4.46 -4.74 13.22
C ASP A 162 5.24 -3.69 14.03
N ALA A 163 4.88 -3.53 15.29
CA ALA A 163 5.45 -2.51 16.17
C ALA A 163 6.98 -2.65 16.35
N ALA A 164 7.49 -3.89 16.40
CA ALA A 164 8.92 -4.14 16.57
C ALA A 164 9.70 -3.72 15.33
N ARG A 165 9.17 -4.01 14.13
CA ARG A 165 9.77 -3.55 12.88
C ARG A 165 9.64 -2.05 12.69
N ARG A 166 8.51 -1.47 13.10
CA ARG A 166 8.30 -0.01 13.08
C ARG A 166 9.34 0.74 13.90
N GLU A 167 9.67 0.24 15.09
CA GLU A 167 10.73 0.81 15.94
C GLU A 167 12.11 0.74 15.26
N GLN A 168 12.43 -0.38 14.58
CA GLN A 168 13.67 -0.51 13.81
C GLN A 168 13.72 0.46 12.63
N LEU A 169 12.59 0.67 11.96
CA LEU A 169 12.48 1.62 10.84
C LEU A 169 12.65 3.07 11.30
N ALA A 170 12.11 3.43 12.46
CA ALA A 170 12.26 4.77 13.05
C ALA A 170 13.73 5.14 13.28
N GLN A 171 14.57 4.17 13.65
CA GLN A 171 16.00 4.38 13.90
C GLN A 171 16.81 4.65 12.61
N MET A 172 16.25 4.38 11.42
CA MET A 172 16.98 4.55 10.17
C MET A 172 17.31 6.01 9.85
N ILE A 173 16.58 6.98 10.40
CA ILE A 173 16.87 8.40 10.19
C ILE A 173 18.22 8.82 10.78
N ASP A 174 18.69 8.16 11.84
CA ASP A 174 19.98 8.49 12.48
C ASP A 174 21.17 7.83 11.79
N ALA A 175 20.92 6.80 11.00
CA ALA A 175 21.92 6.06 10.22
C ALA A 175 21.41 5.85 8.79
N ALA A 176 21.23 6.97 8.09
CA ALA A 176 20.64 6.98 6.75
C ALA A 176 21.44 6.08 5.78
N PRO A 177 20.75 5.22 5.01
CA PRO A 177 21.40 4.34 4.05
C PRO A 177 21.93 5.11 2.85
N SER A 178 22.91 4.53 2.16
CA SER A 178 23.41 5.09 0.90
C SER A 178 22.41 4.85 -0.25
N ILE A 179 22.55 5.60 -1.34
CA ILE A 179 21.75 5.38 -2.55
C ILE A 179 21.91 3.94 -3.10
N ASP A 180 23.09 3.35 -2.98
CA ASP A 180 23.35 1.98 -3.41
C ASP A 180 22.60 0.95 -2.56
N ASP A 181 22.50 1.20 -1.25
CA ASP A 181 21.71 0.37 -0.33
C ASP A 181 20.21 0.45 -0.66
N VAL A 182 19.71 1.65 -0.94
CA VAL A 182 18.31 1.84 -1.33
C VAL A 182 18.01 1.16 -2.66
N VAL A 183 18.88 1.32 -3.66
CA VAL A 183 18.77 0.63 -4.95
C VAL A 183 18.79 -0.88 -4.77
N GLY A 184 19.68 -1.41 -3.92
CA GLY A 184 19.73 -2.84 -3.59
C GLY A 184 18.43 -3.36 -3.00
N ARG A 185 17.82 -2.60 -2.07
CA ARG A 185 16.53 -2.95 -1.45
C ARG A 185 15.39 -2.96 -2.47
N LEU A 186 15.31 -1.95 -3.32
CA LEU A 186 14.27 -1.87 -4.36
C LEU A 186 14.47 -2.93 -5.45
N ALA A 187 15.71 -3.19 -5.87
CA ALA A 187 16.00 -4.23 -6.86
C ALA A 187 15.64 -5.64 -6.36
N ALA A 188 15.67 -5.87 -5.04
CA ALA A 188 15.25 -7.13 -4.42
C ALA A 188 13.72 -7.32 -4.38
N LEU A 189 12.93 -6.27 -4.65
CA LEU A 189 11.48 -6.37 -4.83
C LEU A 189 11.14 -6.97 -6.20
N ALA A 190 9.98 -7.63 -6.26
CA ALA A 190 9.39 -8.05 -7.53
C ALA A 190 9.12 -6.82 -8.42
N PRO A 191 9.13 -6.95 -9.76
CA PRO A 191 8.96 -5.82 -10.67
C PRO A 191 7.73 -4.95 -10.37
N GLU A 192 6.60 -5.58 -10.05
CA GLU A 192 5.34 -4.92 -9.75
C GLU A 192 5.41 -4.12 -8.42
N GLU A 193 6.13 -4.68 -7.43
CA GLU A 193 6.33 -4.07 -6.12
C GLU A 193 7.25 -2.85 -6.14
N ARG A 194 8.18 -2.78 -7.11
CA ARG A 194 9.04 -1.61 -7.29
C ARG A 194 8.24 -0.37 -7.66
N GLY A 195 7.25 -0.53 -8.54
CA GLY A 195 6.35 0.54 -8.93
C GLY A 195 5.56 1.06 -7.74
N ILE A 196 4.96 0.15 -6.95
CA ILE A 196 4.20 0.51 -5.75
C ILE A 196 5.08 1.23 -4.74
N ALA A 197 6.31 0.73 -4.50
CA ALA A 197 7.27 1.39 -3.62
C ALA A 197 7.60 2.81 -4.10
N LEU A 198 7.86 3.02 -5.39
CA LEU A 198 8.09 4.36 -5.95
C LEU A 198 6.89 5.30 -5.78
N VAL A 199 5.66 4.83 -6.01
CA VAL A 199 4.48 5.69 -5.83
C VAL A 199 4.33 6.09 -4.35
N SER A 200 4.62 5.20 -3.41
CA SER A 200 4.65 5.54 -1.98
C SER A 200 5.67 6.62 -1.61
N LEU A 201 6.70 6.83 -2.44
CA LEU A 201 7.71 7.87 -2.25
C LEU A 201 7.31 9.24 -2.81
N VAL A 202 6.35 9.30 -3.74
CA VAL A 202 5.93 10.55 -4.40
C VAL A 202 5.52 11.64 -3.40
N PRO A 203 4.70 11.38 -2.36
CA PRO A 203 4.33 12.42 -1.41
C PRO A 203 5.54 13.05 -0.71
N ILE A 204 6.56 12.25 -0.40
CA ILE A 204 7.79 12.69 0.28
C ILE A 204 8.62 13.58 -0.65
N VAL A 205 8.78 13.15 -1.91
CA VAL A 205 9.48 13.93 -2.93
C VAL A 205 8.76 15.25 -3.21
N ARG A 206 7.42 15.28 -3.16
CA ARG A 206 6.62 16.50 -3.34
C ARG A 206 6.65 17.43 -2.12
N ALA A 207 6.65 16.87 -0.90
CA ALA A 207 6.66 17.62 0.36
C ALA A 207 8.00 18.34 0.61
N SER A 208 9.11 17.88 0.02
CA SER A 208 10.40 18.56 0.11
C SER A 208 10.48 19.94 -0.61
N PHE A 209 9.38 20.37 -1.26
CA PHE A 209 8.97 21.72 -1.70
C PHE A 209 9.97 22.73 -2.34
N THR A 210 11.25 22.42 -2.63
CA THR A 210 12.11 23.34 -3.43
C THR A 210 13.24 22.73 -4.28
N GLY A 211 13.55 21.44 -4.21
CA GLY A 211 14.76 20.92 -4.87
C GLY A 211 14.52 20.18 -6.19
N ASP A 212 15.21 20.63 -7.25
CA ASP A 212 15.51 19.78 -8.41
C ASP A 212 16.24 18.48 -7.99
N ARG A 213 16.82 18.45 -6.78
CA ARG A 213 17.63 17.37 -6.23
C ARG A 213 16.81 16.13 -5.87
N GLU A 214 15.73 16.24 -5.11
CA GLU A 214 14.92 15.10 -4.66
C GLU A 214 14.23 14.46 -5.86
N ARG A 215 13.74 15.29 -6.79
CA ARG A 215 13.23 14.84 -8.08
C ARG A 215 14.32 14.11 -8.89
N HIS A 216 15.53 14.65 -8.93
CA HIS A 216 16.65 13.99 -9.63
C HIS A 216 16.98 12.63 -9.00
N LEU A 217 17.08 12.56 -7.67
CA LEU A 217 17.34 11.32 -6.93
C LEU A 217 16.24 10.27 -7.15
N PHE A 218 14.97 10.69 -7.16
CA PHE A 218 13.85 9.82 -7.46
C PHE A 218 13.97 9.22 -8.88
N LEU A 219 14.26 10.06 -9.88
CA LEU A 219 14.39 9.62 -11.27
C LEU A 219 15.63 8.74 -11.48
N GLU A 220 16.76 9.08 -10.86
CA GLU A 220 17.97 8.25 -10.86
C GLU A 220 17.67 6.86 -10.29
N LEU A 221 17.01 6.81 -9.14
CA LEU A 221 16.67 5.57 -8.49
C LEU A 221 15.68 4.75 -9.33
N ALA A 222 14.68 5.38 -9.95
CA ALA A 222 13.76 4.71 -10.89
C ALA A 222 14.51 4.04 -12.06
N GLU A 223 15.45 4.77 -12.69
CA GLU A 223 16.26 4.23 -13.77
C GLU A 223 17.13 3.05 -13.30
N ARG A 224 17.75 3.16 -12.11
CA ARG A 224 18.60 2.11 -11.53
C ARG A 224 17.84 0.84 -11.14
N VAL A 225 16.52 0.92 -10.91
CA VAL A 225 15.67 -0.25 -10.60
C VAL A 225 14.85 -0.74 -11.81
N ALA A 226 15.22 -0.28 -13.00
CA ALA A 226 14.64 -0.63 -14.30
C ALA A 226 13.18 -0.18 -14.48
N ILE A 227 12.82 0.98 -13.89
CA ILE A 227 11.54 1.67 -14.17
C ILE A 227 11.81 2.76 -15.21
N PRO A 228 11.07 2.80 -16.34
CA PRO A 228 11.25 3.82 -17.35
C PRO A 228 11.07 5.23 -16.78
N ARG A 229 11.96 6.15 -17.17
CA ARG A 229 11.91 7.55 -16.72
C ARG A 229 10.54 8.21 -16.95
N ALA A 230 9.94 7.98 -18.11
CA ALA A 230 8.61 8.51 -18.45
C ALA A 230 7.51 8.00 -17.50
N ASP A 231 7.66 6.80 -16.93
CA ASP A 231 6.71 6.25 -15.98
C ASP A 231 6.90 6.91 -14.60
N ALA A 232 8.16 7.06 -14.18
CA ALA A 232 8.51 7.76 -12.95
C ALA A 232 8.10 9.24 -12.97
N GLU A 233 8.26 9.93 -14.09
CA GLU A 233 7.78 11.32 -14.25
C GLU A 233 6.26 11.40 -14.13
N ARG A 234 5.51 10.47 -14.74
CA ARG A 234 4.05 10.39 -14.57
C ARG A 234 3.62 10.11 -13.13
N MET A 235 4.42 9.37 -12.36
CA MET A 235 4.14 9.14 -10.93
C MET A 235 4.22 10.44 -10.12
N LEU A 236 5.19 11.32 -10.44
CA LEU A 236 5.36 12.61 -9.75
C LEU A 236 4.28 13.64 -10.09
N GLU A 237 3.62 13.51 -11.24
CA GLU A 237 2.56 14.41 -11.73
C GLU A 237 1.16 14.08 -11.16
N ARG A 238 1.02 12.92 -10.52
CA ARG A 238 -0.19 12.49 -9.81
C ARG A 238 -0.21 13.10 -8.41
#